data_AF-A0A8T5XH98-F1
#
_entry.id   AF-A0A8T5XH98-F1
#
_cell.length_a   1.000
_cell.length_b   1.000
_cell.length_c   1.000
_cell.angle_alpha   90.00
_cell.angle_beta   90.00
_cell.angle_gamma   90.00
#
_symmetry.space_group_name_H-M   'P 1'
#
loop_
_entity.id
_entity.type
_entity.pdbx_description
1 polymer ?
#
loop_
_entity_poly.entity_id
_entity_poly.type
_entity_poly.pdbx_seq_one_letter_code
_entity_poly.pdbx_strand_id
1 'polypeptide(L)' 'SFVIETIFGIPGMGKYFVDSVNQYDYTMILGTTLFYAGLLIFMVFLVDIAYGFIDPRIRIDK' A
#
# COMPACT_ATOMS: atom_id res chain seq x y z
N SER A 1 -8.31 -6.89 5.05
CA SER A 1 -9.24 -5.74 5.02
C SER A 1 -10.41 -5.88 4.05
N PHE A 2 -10.35 -6.73 3.01
CA PHE A 2 -11.50 -7.04 2.13
C PHE A 2 -12.79 -7.46 2.86
N VAL A 3 -12.66 -8.26 3.92
CA VAL A 3 -13.79 -8.70 4.75
C VAL A 3 -14.51 -7.50 5.37
N ILE A 4 -13.77 -6.45 5.72
CA ILE A 4 -14.30 -5.23 6.32
C ILE A 4 -14.98 -4.37 5.24
N GLU A 5 -14.38 -4.24 4.05
CA GLU A 5 -14.99 -3.56 2.89
C GLU A 5 -16.33 -4.21 2.48
N THR A 6 -16.39 -5.54 2.52
CA THR A 6 -17.62 -6.31 2.20
C THR A 6 -18.67 -6.18 3.29
N ILE A 7 -18.29 -6.24 4.57
CA ILE A 7 -19.23 -6.14 5.70
C ILE A 7 -19.80 -4.73 5.84
N PHE A 8 -18.99 -3.69 5.61
CA PHE A 8 -19.42 -2.29 5.76
C PHE A 8 -19.91 -1.66 4.44
N GLY A 9 -19.91 -2.40 3.32
CA GLY A 9 -20.38 -1.91 2.02
C GLY A 9 -19.56 -0.74 1.46
N ILE A 10 -18.32 -0.58 1.92
CA ILE A 10 -17.43 0.51 1.50
C ILE A 10 -16.71 0.06 0.23
N PRO A 11 -16.87 0.77 -0.91
CA PRO A 11 -16.15 0.43 -2.12
C PRO A 11 -14.67 0.75 -1.92
N GLY A 12 -13.85 -0.29 -1.83
CA GLY A 12 -12.40 -0.14 -1.81
C GLY A 12 -11.72 -1.01 -2.85
N MET A 13 -10.44 -0.67 -3.10
CA MET A 13 -9.66 -1.29 -4.17
C MET A 13 -9.30 -2.77 -3.89
N GLY A 14 -9.51 -3.24 -2.65
CA GLY A 14 -9.28 -4.63 -2.27
C GLY A 14 -10.26 -5.61 -2.92
N LYS A 15 -11.47 -5.14 -3.26
CA LYS A 15 -12.46 -5.96 -3.99
C LYS A 15 -11.95 -6.35 -5.38
N TYR A 16 -11.32 -5.42 -6.10
CA TYR A 16 -10.78 -5.71 -7.43
C TYR A 16 -9.70 -6.78 -7.38
N PHE A 17 -8.84 -6.78 -6.36
CA PHE A 17 -7.85 -7.86 -6.18
C PHE A 17 -8.52 -9.24 -6.01
N VAL A 18 -9.56 -9.34 -5.18
CA VAL A 18 -10.28 -10.60 -4.93
C VAL A 18 -11.09 -11.05 -6.14
N ASP A 19 -11.75 -10.14 -6.85
CA ASP A 19 -12.49 -10.46 -8.07
C ASP A 19 -11.54 -10.96 -9.18
N SER A 20 -10.33 -10.41 -9.24
CA SER A 20 -9.30 -10.81 -10.21
C SER A 20 -8.76 -12.22 -9.93
N VAL A 21 -8.65 -12.60 -8.66
CA VAL A 21 -8.30 -13.99 -8.27
C VAL A 21 -9.40 -14.96 -8.68
N ASN A 22 -10.67 -14.58 -8.53
CA ASN A 22 -11.80 -15.42 -8.95
C ASN A 22 -11.96 -15.52 -10.47
N GLN A 23 -11.58 -14.47 -11.22
CA GLN A 23 -11.64 -14.43 -12.68
C GLN A 23 -10.36 -14.92 -13.37
N TYR A 24 -9.35 -15.36 -12.59
CA TYR A 24 -8.02 -15.72 -13.10
C TYR A 24 -7.36 -14.63 -13.95
N ASP A 25 -7.66 -13.36 -13.68
CA ASP A 25 -7.06 -12.23 -14.38
C ASP A 25 -5.72 -11.87 -13.72
N TYR A 26 -4.67 -12.51 -14.20
CA TYR A 26 -3.31 -12.30 -13.71
C TYR A 26 -2.82 -10.86 -13.92
N THR A 27 -3.30 -10.15 -14.95
CA THR A 27 -2.90 -8.76 -15.24
C THR A 27 -3.36 -7.84 -14.14
N MET A 28 -4.62 -8.02 -13.72
CA MET A 28 -5.26 -7.20 -12.69
C MET A 28 -4.68 -7.52 -11.30
N ILE A 29 -4.37 -8.79 -11.01
CA ILE A 29 -3.66 -9.21 -9.77
C ILE A 29 -2.27 -8.56 -9.69
N LEU A 30 -1.47 -8.64 -10.77
CA LEU A 30 -0.14 -8.05 -10.81
C LEU A 30 -0.19 -6.52 -10.69
N GLY A 31 -1.10 -5.88 -11.43
CA GLY A 31 -1.26 -4.43 -11.42
C GLY A 31 -1.64 -3.89 -10.05
N THR A 32 -2.62 -4.51 -9.39
CA THR A 32 -3.04 -4.11 -8.04
C THR A 32 -1.95 -4.39 -7.00
N THR A 33 -1.22 -5.51 -7.11
CA THR A 33 -0.10 -5.83 -6.22
C THR A 33 1.04 -4.81 -6.34
N LEU A 34 1.46 -4.49 -7.56
CA LEU A 34 2.50 -3.49 -7.83
C LEU A 34 2.09 -2.11 -7.34
N PHE A 35 0.82 -1.73 -7.54
CA PHE A 35 0.29 -0.46 -7.06
C PHE A 35 0.35 -0.36 -5.53
N TYR A 36 -0.14 -1.38 -4.81
CA TYR A 36 -0.08 -1.41 -3.34
C TYR A 36 1.36 -1.44 -2.82
N ALA A 37 2.24 -2.23 -3.44
CA ALA A 37 3.65 -2.27 -3.07
C ALA A 37 4.34 -0.92 -3.29
N GLY A 38 4.09 -0.26 -4.42
CA GLY A 38 4.63 1.07 -4.72
C GLY A 38 4.13 2.13 -3.73
N LEU A 39 2.83 2.10 -3.40
CA LEU A 39 2.25 3.01 -2.41
C LEU A 39 2.83 2.79 -1.01
N LEU A 40 3.07 1.53 -0.63
CA LEU A 40 3.71 1.19 0.63
C LEU A 40 5.15 1.70 0.68
N ILE A 41 5.95 1.47 -0.38
CA ILE A 41 7.32 1.97 -0.47
C ILE A 41 7.32 3.50 -0.40
N PHE A 42 6.40 4.17 -1.10
CA PHE A 42 6.25 5.62 -1.05
C PHE A 42 5.91 6.13 0.36
N MET A 43 5.00 5.47 1.07
CA MET A 43 4.65 5.78 2.46
C MET A 43 5.84 5.57 3.40
N VAL A 44 6.56 4.46 3.27
CA VAL A 44 7.76 4.18 4.07
C VAL A 44 8.84 5.24 3.80
N PHE A 45 9.05 5.62 2.54
CA PHE A 45 9.97 6.70 2.18
C PHE A 45 9.58 8.05 2.79
N LEU A 46 8.27 8.38 2.78
CA LEU A 46 7.76 9.57 3.47
C LEU A 46 8.04 9.54 4.96
N VAL A 47 7.88 8.36 5.58
CA VAL A 47 8.17 8.15 7.00
C VAL A 47 9.67 8.30 7.27
N ASP A 48 10.55 7.79 6.42
CA ASP A 48 12.00 7.98 6.54
C ASP A 48 12.39 9.46 6.44
N ILE A 49 11.78 10.22 5.52
CA ILE A 49 11.96 11.67 5.44
C ILE A 49 11.45 12.37 6.70
N ALA A 50 10.27 12.00 7.18
CA ALA A 50 9.67 12.58 8.38
C ALA A 50 10.56 12.31 9.61
N TYR A 51 11.12 11.10 9.73
CA TYR A 51 12.09 10.78 10.77
C TYR A 51 13.40 11.57 10.61
N GLY A 52 13.90 11.76 9.39
CA GLY A 52 15.05 12.63 9.13
C GLY A 52 14.82 14.10 9.51
N PHE A 53 13.58 14.58 9.45
CA PHE A 53 13.21 15.95 9.82
C PHE A 53 12.93 16.12 11.31
N ILE A 54 12.30 15.13 11.93
CA ILE A 54 11.87 15.16 13.35
C ILE A 54 13.00 14.72 14.28
N ASP A 55 13.85 13.77 13.88
CA ASP A 55 14.94 13.26 14.71
C ASP A 55 16.30 13.85 14.29
N PRO A 56 16.79 14.90 14.97
CA PRO A 56 18.08 15.52 14.68
C PRO A 56 19.28 14.62 15.02
N ARG A 57 19.09 13.43 15.61
CA ARG A 57 20.16 12.46 15.87
C ARG A 57 20.63 11.69 14.63
N ILE A 58 19.85 11.70 13.55
CA ILE A 58 20.23 11.11 12.25
C ILE A 58 21.13 12.07 11.46
N ARG A 59 21.32 13.32 11.93
CA ARG A 59 22.45 14.14 11.47
C ARG A 59 23.70 13.38 11.85
N ILE A 60 24.37 12.87 10.82
CA ILE A 60 25.78 12.48 10.82
C ILE A 60 26.49 13.69 11.44
N ASP A 61 26.72 13.64 12.75
CA ASP A 61 27.68 14.50 13.38
C ASP A 61 29.03 14.15 12.79
N LYS A 62 29.82 15.20 12.60
CA LYS A 62 30.96 15.30 11.70
C LYS A 62 32.00 14.19 11.85
#